data_AF-A0A966HS44-F1
#
_entry.id   AF-A0A966HS44-F1
#
_cell.length_a   1.000
_cell.length_b   1.000
_cell.length_c   1.000
_cell.angle_alpha   90.00
_cell.angle_beta   90.00
_cell.angle_gamma   90.00
#
_symmetry.space_group_name_H-M   'P 1'
#
loop_
_entity.id
_entity.type
_entity.pdbx_description
1 polymer ?
#
loop_
_entity_poly.entity_id
_entity_poly.type
_entity_poly.pdbx_seq_one_letter_code
_entity_poly.pdbx_strand_id
1 'polypeptide(L)'
;MHPKVKICGMTNAETIQTAIKHKVDYLGFVFYPKSPRNLTPDQAKELTKNIPENVKRIAVLVNAKDEFIEQIKDYFDCFQLHGHEDVKRIKELKQKFNKGIIKAIRVTDEASAKTFSQFEDEVDMLIFDSPAMEKTAKFDWQILNKLKITKPYLVAG
;
A
#
# COMPACT_ATOMS: atom_id res chain seq x y z
N MET A 1 -13.03 -8.66 16.46
CA MET A 1 -12.25 -8.53 15.21
C MET A 1 -10.91 -7.91 15.58
N HIS A 2 -9.78 -8.54 15.23
CA HIS A 2 -8.46 -7.96 15.52
C HIS A 2 -8.08 -7.02 14.36
N PRO A 3 -7.53 -5.83 14.65
CA PRO A 3 -7.03 -4.95 13.60
C PRO A 3 -5.89 -5.64 12.87
N LYS A 4 -5.90 -5.53 11.54
CA LYS A 4 -4.79 -6.02 10.73
C LYS A 4 -3.63 -5.03 10.74
N VAL A 5 -2.40 -5.54 10.76
CA VAL A 5 -1.19 -4.73 10.85
C VAL A 5 -0.39 -4.84 9.55
N LYS A 6 0.04 -3.68 9.05
CA LYS A 6 0.96 -3.56 7.92
C LYS A 6 2.26 -2.90 8.36
N ILE A 7 3.39 -3.53 8.08
CA ILE A 7 4.72 -2.88 8.21
C ILE A 7 5.24 -2.57 6.81
N CYS A 8 5.61 -1.32 6.56
CA CYS A 8 5.92 -0.80 5.23
C CYS A 8 7.40 -0.41 5.09
N GLY A 9 7.95 -0.54 3.88
CA GLY A 9 9.31 -0.11 3.58
C GLY A 9 10.37 -1.14 3.97
N MET A 10 10.07 -2.42 3.76
CA MET A 10 11.01 -3.52 3.99
C MET A 10 12.20 -3.43 3.05
N THR A 11 13.41 -3.44 3.60
CA THR A 11 14.67 -3.35 2.84
C THR A 11 15.68 -4.46 3.16
N ASN A 12 15.43 -5.26 4.20
CA ASN A 12 16.34 -6.32 4.64
C ASN A 12 15.56 -7.51 5.21
N ALA A 13 16.19 -8.69 5.16
CA ALA A 13 15.59 -9.94 5.59
C ALA A 13 15.35 -10.01 7.11
N GLU A 14 16.21 -9.43 7.93
CA GLU A 14 16.09 -9.46 9.40
C GLU A 14 14.79 -8.78 9.89
N THR A 15 14.48 -7.61 9.34
CA THR A 15 13.25 -6.88 9.64
C THR A 15 12.01 -7.66 9.19
N ILE A 16 12.09 -8.29 8.01
CA ILE A 16 11.00 -9.13 7.48
C ILE A 16 10.74 -10.32 8.40
N GLN A 17 11.79 -11.05 8.80
CA GLN A 17 11.65 -12.20 9.70
C GLN A 17 11.12 -11.79 11.07
N THR A 18 11.55 -10.63 11.58
CA THR A 18 11.03 -10.08 12.83
C THR A 18 9.52 -9.79 12.70
N ALA A 19 9.10 -9.13 11.62
CA ALA A 19 7.69 -8.82 11.38
C ALA A 19 6.83 -10.09 11.26
N ILE A 20 7.32 -11.13 10.57
CA ILE A 20 6.66 -12.44 10.45
C ILE A 20 6.54 -13.11 11.82
N LYS A 21 7.60 -13.12 12.63
CA LYS A 21 7.59 -13.68 14.00
C LYS A 21 6.52 -13.01 14.88
N HIS A 22 6.28 -11.72 14.66
CA HIS A 22 5.24 -10.94 15.34
C HIS A 22 3.86 -10.99 14.65
N LYS A 23 3.65 -11.91 13.69
CA LYS A 23 2.37 -12.20 13.05
C LYS A 23 1.75 -10.98 12.34
N VAL A 24 2.56 -10.18 11.65
CA VAL A 24 2.07 -9.12 10.77
C VAL A 24 1.18 -9.68 9.67
N ASP A 25 0.14 -8.95 9.27
CA ASP A 25 -0.75 -9.36 8.16
C ASP A 25 -0.17 -8.98 6.79
N TYR A 26 0.53 -7.84 6.72
CA TYR A 26 1.00 -7.24 5.48
C TYR A 26 2.43 -6.72 5.55
N LEU A 27 3.22 -6.99 4.51
CA LEU A 27 4.56 -6.44 4.31
C LEU A 27 4.61 -5.56 3.07
N GLY A 28 5.02 -4.30 3.22
CA GLY A 28 5.14 -3.33 2.13
C GLY A 28 6.57 -3.17 1.63
N PHE A 29 6.74 -3.23 0.31
CA PHE A 29 8.02 -3.11 -0.39
C PHE A 29 7.94 -1.93 -1.35
N VAL A 30 8.86 -0.97 -1.24
CA VAL A 30 8.71 0.32 -1.93
C VAL A 30 9.45 0.33 -3.25
N PHE A 31 8.76 0.71 -4.32
CA PHE A 31 9.30 0.92 -5.65
C PHE A 31 9.00 2.35 -6.09
N TYR A 32 9.84 3.26 -5.60
CA TYR A 32 9.80 4.66 -5.95
C TYR A 32 11.21 5.24 -5.84
N PRO A 33 11.88 5.60 -6.95
CA PRO A 33 13.30 5.97 -6.94
C PRO A 33 13.69 7.10 -5.97
N LYS A 34 12.76 8.00 -5.62
CA LYS A 34 13.05 9.08 -4.65
C LYS A 34 12.93 8.65 -3.18
N SER A 35 12.45 7.44 -2.91
CA SER A 35 12.36 6.90 -1.55
C SER A 35 13.70 6.28 -1.14
N PRO A 36 14.19 6.53 0.09
CA PRO A 36 15.37 5.83 0.62
C PRO A 36 15.13 4.33 0.83
N ARG A 37 13.87 3.90 0.77
CA ARG A 37 13.44 2.50 0.92
C ARG A 37 13.17 1.83 -0.43
N ASN A 38 13.56 2.47 -1.53
CA ASN A 38 13.38 1.95 -2.88
C ASN A 38 14.14 0.64 -3.10
N LEU A 39 13.47 -0.34 -3.70
CA LEU A 39 14.06 -1.61 -4.09
C LEU A 39 14.20 -1.75 -5.62
N THR A 40 15.13 -2.60 -6.03
CA THR A 40 15.21 -3.13 -7.40
C THR A 40 14.37 -4.41 -7.53
N PRO A 41 14.04 -4.86 -8.76
CA PRO A 41 13.38 -6.16 -8.98
C PRO A 41 14.16 -7.35 -8.40
N ASP A 42 15.49 -7.35 -8.49
CA ASP A 42 16.34 -8.42 -7.92
C ASP A 42 16.26 -8.44 -6.39
N GLN A 43 16.31 -7.27 -5.75
CA GLN A 43 16.11 -7.19 -4.30
C GLN A 43 14.71 -7.67 -3.89
N ALA A 44 13.68 -7.34 -4.67
CA ALA A 44 12.32 -7.81 -4.41
C ALA A 44 12.21 -9.34 -4.47
N LYS A 45 12.80 -9.95 -5.50
CA LYS A 45 12.87 -11.41 -5.65
C LYS A 45 13.50 -12.08 -4.43
N GLU A 46 14.65 -11.57 -3.99
CA GLU A 46 15.36 -12.14 -2.84
C GLU A 46 14.61 -11.94 -1.52
N LEU A 47 14.08 -10.74 -1.27
CA LEU A 47 13.41 -10.41 -0.01
C LEU A 47 12.05 -11.10 0.16
N THR A 48 11.39 -11.48 -0.93
CA THR A 48 10.05 -12.11 -0.89
C THR A 48 10.06 -13.63 -0.84
N LYS A 49 11.21 -14.27 -1.06
CA LYS A 49 11.34 -15.73 -1.25
C LYS A 49 10.84 -16.58 -0.07
N ASN A 50 11.08 -16.13 1.17
CA ASN A 50 10.79 -16.90 2.38
C ASN A 50 9.64 -16.31 3.21
N ILE A 51 8.73 -15.57 2.57
CA ILE A 51 7.56 -15.01 3.23
C ILE A 51 6.42 -16.04 3.12
N PRO A 52 5.83 -16.47 4.25
CA PRO A 52 4.77 -17.45 4.25
C PRO A 52 3.47 -16.88 3.67
N GLU A 53 2.65 -17.73 3.04
CA GLU A 53 1.45 -17.31 2.29
C GLU A 53 0.40 -16.55 3.11
N ASN A 54 0.40 -16.74 4.43
CA ASN A 54 -0.49 -16.04 5.35
C ASN A 54 -0.10 -14.58 5.59
N VAL A 55 1.08 -14.14 5.13
CA VAL A 55 1.54 -12.75 5.17
C VAL A 55 1.53 -12.18 3.76
N LYS A 56 0.68 -11.18 3.50
CA LYS A 56 0.52 -10.62 2.16
C LYS A 56 1.64 -9.65 1.81
N ARG A 57 2.22 -9.83 0.63
CA ARG A 57 3.29 -9.00 0.07
C ARG A 57 2.67 -7.90 -0.79
N ILE A 58 2.99 -6.66 -0.47
CA ILE A 58 2.45 -5.46 -1.13
C ILE A 58 3.59 -4.71 -1.82
N ALA A 59 3.50 -4.56 -3.13
CA ALA A 59 4.35 -3.61 -3.85
C ALA A 59 3.76 -2.20 -3.73
N VAL A 60 4.49 -1.27 -3.12
CA VAL A 60 4.12 0.14 -3.06
C VAL A 60 4.69 0.84 -4.28
N LEU A 61 3.81 1.30 -5.16
CA LEU A 61 4.12 1.88 -6.45
C LEU A 61 3.74 3.37 -6.45
N VAL A 62 4.56 4.20 -7.07
CA VAL A 62 4.25 5.62 -7.30
C VAL A 62 4.34 5.91 -8.78
N ASN A 63 3.20 5.94 -9.46
CA ASN A 63 3.07 6.15 -10.90
C ASN A 63 3.94 5.19 -11.72
N ALA A 64 4.02 3.93 -11.29
CA ALA A 64 4.85 2.93 -11.96
C ALA A 64 4.27 2.55 -13.34
N LYS A 65 5.18 2.38 -14.31
CA LYS A 65 4.84 1.92 -15.66
C LYS A 65 4.69 0.40 -15.71
N ASP A 66 3.97 -0.09 -16.72
CA ASP A 66 3.72 -1.51 -16.91
C ASP A 66 5.00 -2.33 -17.02
N GLU A 67 6.00 -1.84 -17.75
CA GLU A 67 7.26 -2.56 -17.98
C GLU A 67 7.99 -2.88 -16.67
N PHE A 68 7.85 -2.00 -15.68
CA PHE A 68 8.39 -2.23 -14.35
C PHE A 68 7.53 -3.22 -13.55
N ILE A 69 6.21 -3.05 -13.58
CA ILE A 69 5.28 -3.93 -12.85
C ILE A 69 5.40 -5.37 -13.35
N GLU A 70 5.58 -5.58 -14.66
CA GLU A 70 5.81 -6.89 -15.27
C GLU A 70 7.01 -7.64 -14.67
N GLN A 71 8.06 -6.92 -14.26
CA GLN A 71 9.27 -7.50 -13.67
C GLN A 71 9.08 -7.99 -12.24
N ILE A 72 8.11 -7.44 -11.52
CA ILE A 72 7.93 -7.71 -10.08
C ILE A 72 6.61 -8.40 -9.73
N LYS A 73 5.62 -8.43 -10.65
CA LYS A 73 4.25 -8.88 -10.38
C LYS A 73 4.14 -10.23 -9.70
N ASP A 74 5.04 -11.16 -9.99
CA ASP A 74 4.96 -12.55 -9.51
C ASP A 74 5.42 -12.69 -8.05
N TYR A 75 6.10 -11.68 -7.51
CA TYR A 75 6.57 -11.64 -6.13
C TYR A 75 5.55 -11.05 -5.15
N PHE A 76 4.48 -10.42 -5.66
CA PHE A 76 3.54 -9.65 -4.86
C PHE A 76 2.10 -10.12 -5.03
N ASP A 77 1.35 -10.02 -3.94
CA ASP A 77 -0.07 -10.38 -3.88
C ASP A 77 -0.95 -9.16 -4.21
N CYS A 78 -0.50 -7.95 -3.83
CA CYS A 78 -1.21 -6.70 -4.07
C CYS A 78 -0.29 -5.58 -4.54
N PHE A 79 -0.86 -4.64 -5.28
CA PHE A 79 -0.23 -3.37 -5.64
C PHE A 79 -0.88 -2.23 -4.85
N GLN A 80 -0.09 -1.53 -4.05
CA GLN A 80 -0.49 -0.30 -3.40
C GLN A 80 -0.11 0.89 -4.27
N LEU A 81 -1.11 1.59 -4.79
CA LEU A 81 -0.98 2.76 -5.65
C LEU A 81 -0.91 4.02 -4.78
N HIS A 82 0.27 4.61 -4.71
CA HIS A 82 0.59 5.74 -3.83
C HIS A 82 0.83 7.04 -4.63
N GLY A 83 0.64 7.03 -5.94
CA GLY A 83 0.77 8.19 -6.81
C GLY A 83 -0.57 8.83 -7.17
N HIS A 84 -0.62 9.34 -8.40
CA HIS A 84 -1.76 10.01 -9.02
C HIS A 84 -2.54 9.07 -9.95
N GLU A 85 -2.45 7.75 -9.74
CA GLU A 85 -3.16 6.77 -10.53
C GLU A 85 -4.67 6.98 -10.39
N ASP A 86 -5.36 7.12 -11.52
CA ASP A 86 -6.80 7.32 -11.61
C ASP A 86 -7.56 5.99 -11.69
N VAL A 87 -8.89 6.07 -11.74
CA VAL A 87 -9.78 4.90 -11.87
C VAL A 87 -9.48 4.09 -13.14
N LYS A 88 -9.16 4.76 -14.25
CA LYS A 88 -8.83 4.10 -15.50
C LYS A 88 -7.59 3.23 -15.32
N ARG A 89 -6.52 3.79 -14.75
CA ARG A 89 -5.28 3.08 -14.47
C ARG A 89 -5.49 1.91 -13.52
N ILE A 90 -6.33 2.07 -12.49
CA ILE A 90 -6.70 0.97 -11.58
C ILE A 90 -7.33 -0.19 -12.35
N LYS A 91 -8.30 0.08 -13.24
CA LYS A 91 -8.97 -0.93 -14.05
C LYS A 91 -7.99 -1.67 -14.97
N GLU A 92 -7.11 -0.93 -15.65
CA GLU A 92 -6.07 -1.51 -16.50
C GLU A 92 -5.17 -2.46 -15.72
N LEU A 93 -4.70 -2.05 -14.53
CA LEU A 93 -3.83 -2.88 -13.69
C LEU A 93 -4.55 -4.16 -13.22
N LYS A 94 -5.82 -4.07 -12.83
CA LYS A 94 -6.62 -5.25 -12.44
C LYS A 94 -6.77 -6.23 -13.59
N GLN A 95 -7.14 -5.74 -14.77
CA GLN A 95 -7.32 -6.56 -15.97
C GLN A 95 -6.02 -7.23 -16.40
N LYS A 96 -4.91 -6.50 -16.37
CA LYS A 96 -3.62 -6.98 -16.87
C LYS A 96 -2.92 -7.95 -15.94
N PHE A 97 -2.93 -7.66 -14.63
CA PHE A 97 -2.08 -8.38 -13.67
C PHE A 97 -2.84 -9.33 -12.75
N ASN A 98 -4.17 -9.20 -12.66
CA ASN A 98 -5.02 -10.00 -11.76
C ASN A 98 -4.48 -10.00 -10.31
N LYS A 99 -4.08 -8.82 -9.81
CA LYS A 99 -3.59 -8.60 -8.45
C LYS A 99 -4.55 -7.71 -7.67
N GLY A 100 -4.55 -7.85 -6.35
CA GLY A 100 -5.33 -6.95 -5.49
C GLY A 100 -4.79 -5.52 -5.57
N ILE A 101 -5.68 -4.54 -5.58
CA ILE A 101 -5.32 -3.11 -5.63
C ILE A 101 -5.65 -2.46 -4.29
N ILE A 102 -4.67 -1.74 -3.76
CA ILE A 102 -4.81 -0.88 -2.59
C ILE A 102 -4.59 0.56 -3.05
N LYS A 103 -5.57 1.46 -2.90
CA LYS A 103 -5.38 2.87 -3.25
C LYS A 103 -5.06 3.71 -2.01
N ALA A 104 -3.96 4.45 -2.07
CA ALA A 104 -3.64 5.44 -1.06
C ALA A 104 -4.41 6.73 -1.29
N ILE A 105 -5.03 7.23 -0.21
CA ILE A 105 -5.73 8.49 -0.14
C ILE A 105 -4.93 9.40 0.79
N ARG A 106 -4.36 10.46 0.23
CA ARG A 106 -3.63 11.45 1.03
C ARG A 106 -4.62 12.29 1.83
N VAL A 107 -4.52 12.23 3.14
CA VAL A 107 -5.45 12.91 4.05
C VAL A 107 -4.79 14.14 4.67
N THR A 108 -5.21 15.32 4.23
CA THR A 108 -4.82 16.61 4.81
C THR A 108 -5.99 17.28 5.53
N ASP A 109 -7.22 16.96 5.12
CA ASP A 109 -8.47 17.49 5.67
C ASP A 109 -9.66 16.58 5.27
N GLU A 110 -10.88 17.00 5.61
CA GLU A 110 -12.10 16.21 5.37
C GLU A 110 -12.44 16.11 3.88
N ALA A 111 -12.13 17.16 3.11
CA ALA A 111 -12.38 17.18 1.68
C ALA A 111 -11.44 16.20 0.97
N SER A 112 -10.16 16.18 1.35
CA SER A 112 -9.19 15.25 0.79
C SER A 112 -9.49 13.80 1.20
N ALA A 113 -9.96 13.56 2.43
CA ALA A 113 -10.40 12.25 2.88
C ALA A 113 -11.53 11.72 1.99
N LYS A 114 -12.53 12.55 1.66
CA LYS A 114 -13.70 12.21 0.84
C LYS A 114 -13.38 11.81 -0.60
N THR A 115 -12.17 12.07 -1.10
CA THR A 115 -11.76 11.64 -2.45
C THR A 115 -11.74 10.12 -2.62
N PHE A 116 -11.71 9.35 -1.52
CA PHE A 116 -11.76 7.89 -1.54
C PHE A 116 -12.95 7.32 -2.32
N SER A 117 -14.09 8.01 -2.30
CA SER A 117 -15.34 7.56 -2.93
C SER A 117 -15.20 7.41 -4.45
N GLN A 118 -14.24 8.11 -5.07
CA GLN A 118 -13.94 7.97 -6.49
C GLN A 118 -13.34 6.61 -6.84
N PHE A 119 -12.67 5.97 -5.87
CA PHE A 119 -11.88 4.75 -6.09
C PHE A 119 -12.47 3.52 -5.43
N GLU A 120 -13.32 3.69 -4.42
CA GLU A 120 -13.75 2.64 -3.50
C GLU A 120 -14.30 1.39 -4.20
N ASP A 121 -15.16 1.56 -5.20
CA ASP A 121 -15.77 0.44 -5.93
C ASP A 121 -14.77 -0.38 -6.76
N GLU A 122 -13.63 0.22 -7.08
CA GLU A 122 -12.65 -0.32 -8.02
C GLU A 122 -11.46 -0.98 -7.32
N VAL A 123 -11.35 -0.85 -6.00
CA VAL A 123 -10.21 -1.34 -5.22
C VAL A 123 -10.61 -2.40 -4.19
N ASP A 124 -9.64 -3.19 -3.76
CA ASP A 124 -9.83 -4.22 -2.74
C ASP A 124 -9.69 -3.65 -1.32
N MET A 125 -8.91 -2.57 -1.20
CA MET A 125 -8.63 -1.90 0.07
C MET A 125 -8.23 -0.44 -0.14
N LEU A 126 -8.49 0.39 0.86
CA LEU A 126 -8.01 1.78 0.92
C LEU A 126 -6.90 1.92 1.96
N ILE A 127 -6.00 2.88 1.78
CA ILE A 127 -5.11 3.33 2.85
C ILE A 127 -5.19 4.84 2.96
N PHE A 128 -5.66 5.31 4.12
CA PHE A 128 -5.70 6.74 4.42
C PHE A 128 -4.36 7.12 5.04
N ASP A 129 -3.59 7.92 4.31
CA ASP A 129 -2.23 8.30 4.69
C ASP A 129 -2.17 9.80 4.97
N SER A 130 -1.91 10.18 6.22
CA SER A 130 -1.69 11.58 6.59
C SER A 130 -0.21 11.93 6.43
N PRO A 131 0.14 13.14 5.99
CA PRO A 131 1.54 13.54 5.95
C PRO A 131 2.16 13.49 7.35
N ALA A 132 3.14 12.60 7.54
CA ALA A 132 3.98 12.55 8.73
C ALA A 132 4.74 13.88 8.86
N MET A 133 4.33 14.72 9.80
CA MET A 133 5.08 15.88 10.30
C MET A 133 5.48 16.97 9.30
N GLU A 134 4.69 18.05 9.27
CA GLU A 134 5.29 19.40 9.26
C GLU A 134 4.84 20.26 10.46
N LYS A 135 3.93 19.82 11.32
CA LYS A 135 3.55 20.56 12.53
C LYS A 135 3.25 19.62 13.69
N THR A 136 3.55 20.10 14.89
CA THR A 136 3.28 19.53 16.23
C THR A 136 1.80 19.16 16.52
N ALA A 137 0.93 19.15 15.52
CA ALA A 137 -0.47 18.77 15.63
C ALA A 137 -0.65 17.31 15.22
N LYS A 138 -1.21 16.50 16.12
CA LYS A 138 -1.68 15.14 15.79
C LYS A 138 -2.75 15.25 14.70
N PHE A 139 -2.62 14.46 13.63
CA PHE A 139 -3.67 14.37 12.63
C PHE A 139 -4.93 13.76 13.26
N ASP A 140 -6.08 14.41 13.08
CA ASP A 140 -7.34 13.96 13.68
C ASP A 140 -8.02 12.88 12.84
N TRP A 141 -7.78 11.63 13.20
CA TRP A 141 -8.39 10.46 12.56
C TRP A 141 -9.90 10.33 12.81
N GLN A 142 -10.50 11.13 13.71
CA GLN A 142 -11.97 11.14 13.90
C GLN A 142 -12.71 11.56 12.63
N ILE A 143 -12.01 12.21 11.69
CA ILE A 143 -12.52 12.53 10.36
C ILE A 143 -13.06 11.30 9.62
N LEU A 144 -12.45 10.13 9.81
CA LEU A 144 -12.88 8.88 9.17
C LEU A 144 -14.21 8.37 9.74
N ASN A 145 -14.57 8.71 10.98
CA ASN A 145 -15.85 8.34 11.59
C ASN A 145 -17.04 9.01 10.89
N LYS A 146 -16.80 10.10 10.15
CA LYS A 146 -17.84 10.80 9.37
C LYS A 146 -18.01 10.21 7.97
N LEU A 147 -17.11 9.32 7.54
CA LEU A 147 -17.12 8.74 6.21
C LEU A 147 -17.84 7.40 6.23
N LYS A 148 -18.63 7.15 5.19
CA LYS A 148 -19.28 5.86 4.98
C LYS A 148 -18.37 4.96 4.15
N ILE A 149 -17.32 4.44 4.76
CA ILE A 149 -16.37 3.52 4.11
C ILE A 149 -16.92 2.11 4.23
N THR A 150 -17.08 1.43 3.09
CA THR A 150 -17.62 0.08 2.96
C THR A 150 -16.53 -0.96 2.68
N LYS A 151 -15.40 -0.54 2.10
CA LYS A 151 -14.24 -1.41 1.87
C LYS A 151 -13.32 -1.52 3.10
N PRO A 152 -12.55 -2.62 3.23
CA PRO A 152 -11.45 -2.66 4.18
C PRO A 152 -10.49 -1.48 3.99
N TYR A 153 -9.98 -0.92 5.08
CA TYR A 153 -9.02 0.17 5.01
C TYR A 153 -7.93 0.06 6.08
N LEU A 154 -6.80 0.68 5.78
CA LEU A 154 -5.69 0.91 6.70
C LEU A 154 -5.57 2.42 6.97
N VAL A 155 -4.95 2.75 8.10
CA VAL A 155 -4.60 4.12 8.49
C VAL A 155 -3.08 4.18 8.63
N ALA A 156 -2.46 5.23 8.07
CA ALA A 156 -1.03 5.48 8.09
C ALA A 156 -0.74 6.98 8.25
N GLY A 157 0.48 7.31 8.69
CA GLY A 157 0.91 8.68 8.92
C GLY A 157 1.96 8.79 10.01
#